data_AF-A0A2A4AKR5-F1
#
_entry.id   AF-A0A2A4AKR5-F1
#
_cell.length_a   1.000
_cell.length_b   1.000
_cell.length_c   1.000
_cell.angle_alpha   90.00
_cell.angle_beta   90.00
_cell.angle_gamma   90.00
#
_symmetry.space_group_name_H-M   'P 1'
#
loop_
_entity.id
_entity.type
_entity.pdbx_description
1 polymer ?
#
loop_
_entity_poly.entity_id
_entity_poly.type
_entity_poly.pdbx_seq_one_letter_code
_entity_poly.pdbx_strand_id
1 'polypeptide(L)'
;MSNRNKQKGDRAERAVRDYLQTIWPNTRRTRAGWDEDLGDVIADTPRGLLCIQVKDVATPQWKTWFTQLEDQVQTLRANTTKPVVGGVLIWKTRGNANPATWRTITTLNHLPQLIGEP
;
A
#
# COMPACT_ATOMS: atom_id res chain seq x y z
N MET A 1 1.39 -24.17 -9.07
CA MET A 1 0.93 -24.45 -7.70
C MET A 1 0.46 -23.17 -7.03
N SER A 2 -0.84 -23.05 -6.74
CA SER A 2 -1.39 -21.90 -6.03
C SER A 2 -1.01 -21.99 -4.55
N ASN A 3 0.07 -21.31 -4.16
CA ASN A 3 0.51 -21.26 -2.77
C ASN A 3 -0.56 -20.53 -1.92
N ARG A 4 -1.02 -21.16 -0.83
CA ARG A 4 -2.01 -20.59 0.12
C ARG A 4 -1.62 -19.20 0.61
N ASN A 5 -0.32 -18.93 0.77
CA ASN A 5 0.19 -17.62 1.16
C ASN A 5 -0.04 -16.56 0.07
N LYS A 6 0.09 -16.93 -1.22
CA LYS A 6 -0.19 -16.03 -2.33
C LYS A 6 -1.67 -15.65 -2.38
N GLN A 7 -2.56 -16.65 -2.26
CA GLN A 7 -4.01 -16.39 -2.19
C GLN A 7 -4.39 -15.49 -1.01
N LYS A 8 -3.73 -15.69 0.14
CA LYS A 8 -3.94 -14.88 1.34
C LYS A 8 -3.55 -13.41 1.11
N GLY A 9 -2.38 -13.17 0.50
CA GLY A 9 -1.94 -11.83 0.08
C GLY A 9 -2.92 -11.20 -0.90
N ASP A 10 -3.26 -11.92 -1.98
CA ASP A 10 -4.19 -11.45 -3.01
C ASP A 10 -5.55 -11.01 -2.44
N ARG A 11 -6.07 -11.74 -1.44
CA ARG A 11 -7.31 -11.39 -0.76
C ARG A 11 -7.16 -10.12 0.10
N ALA A 12 -6.04 -9.97 0.79
CA ALA A 12 -5.78 -8.79 1.61
C ALA A 12 -5.63 -7.53 0.74
N GLU A 13 -4.85 -7.62 -0.35
CA GLU A 13 -4.68 -6.52 -1.31
C GLU A 13 -6.00 -6.10 -1.94
N ARG A 14 -6.82 -7.10 -2.34
CA ARG A 14 -8.18 -6.86 -2.84
C ARG A 14 -9.03 -6.11 -1.82
N ALA A 15 -9.05 -6.53 -0.57
CA ALA A 15 -9.86 -5.88 0.47
C ALA A 15 -9.45 -4.42 0.71
N VAL A 16 -8.14 -4.11 0.69
CA VAL A 16 -7.66 -2.72 0.81
C VAL A 16 -8.10 -1.89 -0.38
N ARG A 17 -7.89 -2.38 -1.61
CA ARG A 17 -8.29 -1.68 -2.83
C ARG A 17 -9.80 -1.47 -2.89
N ASP A 18 -10.60 -2.49 -2.58
CA ASP A 18 -12.07 -2.39 -2.60
C ASP A 18 -12.56 -1.34 -1.59
N TYR A 19 -11.99 -1.32 -0.36
CA TYR A 19 -12.32 -0.30 0.63
C TYR A 19 -11.93 1.10 0.15
N LEU A 20 -10.70 1.29 -0.32
CA LEU A 20 -10.21 2.59 -0.76
C LEU A 20 -10.92 3.09 -2.02
N GLN A 21 -11.40 2.21 -2.91
CA GLN A 21 -12.22 2.61 -4.06
C GLN A 21 -13.54 3.26 -3.67
N THR A 22 -14.07 2.99 -2.47
CA THR A 22 -15.26 3.70 -1.97
C THR A 22 -15.00 5.18 -1.62
N ILE A 23 -13.73 5.55 -1.45
CA ILE A 23 -13.28 6.90 -1.06
C ILE A 23 -12.60 7.59 -2.26
N TRP A 24 -11.70 6.86 -2.92
CA TRP A 24 -10.90 7.28 -4.06
C TRP A 24 -11.11 6.29 -5.22
N PRO A 25 -12.10 6.54 -6.11
CA PRO A 25 -12.56 5.57 -7.11
C PRO A 25 -11.49 5.03 -8.06
N ASN A 26 -10.45 5.83 -8.32
CA ASN A 26 -9.35 5.47 -9.22
C ASN A 26 -8.26 4.62 -8.54
N THR A 27 -8.45 4.22 -7.27
CA THR A 27 -7.54 3.31 -6.58
C THR A 27 -7.45 1.97 -7.31
N ARG A 28 -6.24 1.47 -7.53
CA ARG A 28 -5.99 0.24 -8.29
C ARG A 28 -4.97 -0.66 -7.59
N ARG A 29 -5.06 -1.96 -7.84
CA ARG A 29 -3.96 -2.90 -7.56
C ARG A 29 -2.92 -2.81 -8.67
N THR A 30 -1.66 -3.03 -8.33
CA THR A 30 -0.60 -3.25 -9.32
C THR A 30 -0.75 -4.64 -9.91
N ARG A 31 -0.35 -4.82 -11.17
CA ARG A 31 -0.39 -6.12 -11.85
C ARG A 31 1.04 -6.65 -12.02
N ALA A 32 1.25 -7.89 -11.60
CA ALA A 32 2.48 -8.62 -11.87
C ALA A 32 2.76 -8.70 -13.39
N GLY A 33 4.01 -8.45 -13.80
CA GLY A 33 4.45 -8.43 -15.18
C GLY A 33 4.36 -7.08 -15.92
N TRP A 34 3.79 -6.02 -15.32
CA TRP A 34 3.74 -4.67 -15.90
C TRP A 34 4.15 -3.57 -14.89
N ASP A 35 3.73 -3.73 -13.64
CA ASP A 35 3.94 -2.77 -12.54
C ASP A 35 4.79 -3.40 -11.42
N GLU A 36 5.75 -4.27 -11.78
CA GLU A 36 6.62 -4.88 -10.78
C GLU A 36 7.33 -3.76 -10.00
N ASP A 37 7.29 -3.86 -8.67
CA ASP A 37 7.87 -2.91 -7.72
C ASP A 37 7.18 -1.55 -7.56
N LEU A 38 5.90 -1.40 -7.93
CA LEU A 38 5.12 -0.16 -7.65
C LEU A 38 4.31 -0.17 -6.34
N GLY A 39 4.53 -1.17 -5.47
CA GLY A 39 3.66 -1.46 -4.31
C GLY A 39 2.53 -2.44 -4.67
N ASP A 40 1.65 -2.74 -3.72
CA ASP A 40 0.52 -3.67 -3.94
C ASP A 40 -0.74 -2.94 -4.43
N VAL A 41 -0.96 -1.72 -3.92
CA VAL A 41 -2.09 -0.85 -4.24
C VAL A 41 -1.58 0.57 -4.46
N ILE A 42 -2.12 1.24 -5.48
CA ILE A 42 -1.89 2.67 -5.74
C ILE A 42 -3.22 3.39 -5.56
N ALA A 43 -3.30 4.26 -4.55
CA ALA A 43 -4.45 5.12 -4.33
C ALA A 43 -4.25 6.47 -5.03
N ASP A 44 -5.24 6.90 -5.80
CA ASP A 44 -5.26 8.18 -6.51
C ASP A 44 -5.99 9.21 -5.64
N THR A 45 -5.25 9.84 -4.74
CA THR A 45 -5.79 10.83 -3.79
C THR A 45 -5.87 12.22 -4.44
N PRO A 46 -6.64 13.17 -3.88
CA PRO A 46 -6.65 14.55 -4.37
C PRO A 46 -5.26 15.23 -4.41
N ARG A 47 -4.30 14.77 -3.60
CA ARG A 47 -2.94 15.31 -3.54
C ARG A 47 -1.94 14.59 -4.43
N GLY A 48 -2.35 13.49 -5.06
CA GLY A 48 -1.49 12.64 -5.88
C GLY A 48 -1.57 11.16 -5.51
N LEU A 49 -0.65 10.39 -6.06
CA LEU A 49 -0.59 8.95 -5.88
C LEU A 49 0.02 8.59 -4.52
N LEU A 50 -0.60 7.64 -3.84
CA LEU A 50 -0.10 7.03 -2.61
C LEU A 50 0.23 5.56 -2.89
N CYS A 51 1.49 5.18 -2.67
CA CYS A 51 1.96 3.81 -2.74
C CYS A 51 1.55 3.04 -1.47
N ILE A 52 0.94 1.89 -1.61
CA ILE A 52 0.42 1.11 -0.48
C ILE A 52 0.94 -0.32 -0.58
N GLN A 53 1.62 -0.76 0.48
CA GLN A 53 2.07 -2.14 0.64
C GLN A 53 1.24 -2.81 1.74
N VAL A 54 0.62 -3.94 1.42
CA VAL A 54 -0.31 -4.68 2.28
C VAL A 54 0.39 -5.92 2.85
N LYS A 55 0.34 -6.08 4.17
CA LYS A 55 0.89 -7.24 4.88
C LYS A 55 -0.19 -7.96 5.69
N ASP A 56 -0.48 -9.19 5.31
CA ASP A 56 -1.30 -10.14 6.10
C ASP A 56 -0.40 -11.21 6.71
N VAL A 57 0.34 -10.83 7.75
CA VAL A 57 1.20 -11.74 8.53
C VAL A 57 1.08 -11.43 10.02
N ALA A 58 1.35 -12.43 10.87
CA ALA A 58 1.23 -12.26 12.32
C ALA A 58 2.38 -11.44 12.91
N THR A 59 3.61 -11.68 12.43
CA THR A 59 4.81 -11.05 12.96
C THR A 59 5.32 -10.01 11.97
N PRO A 60 5.49 -8.75 12.39
CA PRO A 60 5.96 -7.73 11.50
C PRO A 60 7.48 -7.75 11.28
N GLN A 61 7.91 -7.30 10.10
CA GLN A 61 9.33 -7.11 9.75
C GLN A 61 9.56 -5.66 9.33
N TRP A 62 9.33 -4.72 10.26
CA TRP A 62 9.24 -3.28 9.98
C TRP A 62 10.41 -2.74 9.16
N LYS A 63 11.65 -3.01 9.60
CA LYS A 63 12.85 -2.51 8.92
C LYS A 63 12.87 -2.89 7.44
N THR A 64 12.71 -4.18 7.14
CA THR A 64 12.71 -4.70 5.77
C THR A 64 11.57 -4.12 4.95
N TRP A 65 10.37 -4.03 5.51
CA TRP A 65 9.20 -3.56 4.78
C TRP A 65 9.25 -2.06 4.47
N PHE A 66 9.81 -1.25 5.36
CA PHE A 66 9.99 0.17 5.09
C PHE A 66 11.07 0.42 4.03
N THR A 67 12.17 -0.34 4.02
CA THR A 67 13.16 -0.28 2.93
C THR A 67 12.51 -0.63 1.59
N GLN A 68 11.75 -1.72 1.53
CA GLN A 68 11.03 -2.11 0.31
C GLN A 68 10.00 -1.07 -0.13
N LEU A 69 9.26 -0.50 0.81
CA LEU A 69 8.26 0.53 0.52
C LEU A 69 8.92 1.80 -0.03
N GLU A 70 10.09 2.17 0.47
CA GLU A 70 10.85 3.32 -0.03
C GLU A 70 11.27 3.09 -1.49
N ASP A 71 11.83 1.92 -1.81
CA ASP A 71 12.18 1.55 -3.18
C ASP A 71 10.95 1.63 -4.10
N GLN A 72 9.80 1.11 -3.66
CA GLN A 72 8.55 1.15 -4.42
C GLN A 72 8.05 2.57 -4.66
N VAL A 73 8.17 3.46 -3.68
CA VAL A 73 7.81 4.88 -3.82
C VAL A 73 8.71 5.56 -4.85
N GLN A 74 10.00 5.27 -4.87
CA GLN A 74 10.92 5.83 -5.87
C GLN A 74 10.62 5.28 -7.27
N THR A 75 10.35 3.98 -7.40
CA THR A 75 9.94 3.38 -8.67
C THR A 75 8.64 4.00 -9.18
N LEU A 76 7.64 4.21 -8.31
CA LEU A 76 6.40 4.88 -8.68
C LEU A 76 6.63 6.31 -9.16
N ARG A 77 7.48 7.08 -8.47
CA ARG A 77 7.87 8.43 -8.89
C ARG A 77 8.52 8.45 -10.27
N ALA A 78 9.41 7.49 -10.55
CA ALA A 78 10.09 7.41 -11.83
C ALA A 78 9.16 7.05 -13.00
N ASN A 79 8.06 6.33 -12.74
CA ASN A 79 7.17 5.79 -13.75
C ASN A 79 5.85 6.57 -13.92
N THR A 80 5.73 7.76 -13.31
CA THR A 80 4.49 8.55 -13.39
C THR A 80 4.76 10.04 -13.47
N THR A 81 3.85 10.77 -14.12
CA THR A 81 3.86 12.24 -14.16
C THR A 81 2.99 12.86 -13.07
N LYS A 82 2.17 12.07 -12.38
CA LYS A 82 1.38 12.55 -11.24
C LYS A 82 2.27 12.74 -10.01
N PRO A 83 1.99 13.72 -9.12
CA PRO A 83 2.68 13.82 -7.84
C PRO A 83 2.54 12.52 -7.03
N VAL A 84 3.62 12.08 -6.38
CA VAL A 84 3.60 10.93 -5.46
C VAL A 84 3.78 11.42 -4.04
N VAL A 85 2.71 11.30 -3.25
CA VAL A 85 2.65 11.73 -1.84
C VAL A 85 3.56 10.88 -0.96
N GLY A 86 3.78 9.62 -1.35
CA GLY A 86 4.72 8.71 -0.71
C GLY A 86 4.14 7.32 -0.51
N GLY A 87 4.45 6.70 0.63
CA GLY A 87 4.15 5.29 0.89
C GLY A 87 3.60 5.03 2.28
N VAL A 88 2.68 4.06 2.40
CA VAL A 88 2.23 3.52 3.69
C VAL A 88 2.18 2.00 3.68
N LEU A 89 2.37 1.41 4.87
CA LEU A 89 2.08 0.00 5.12
C LEU A 89 0.66 -0.16 5.64
N ILE A 90 -0.10 -1.10 5.09
CA ILE A 90 -1.33 -1.60 5.68
C ILE A 90 -1.06 -2.95 6.31
N TRP A 91 -1.19 -3.05 7.63
CA TRP A 91 -1.01 -4.29 8.35
C TRP A 91 -2.34 -4.82 8.88
N LYS A 92 -2.70 -6.03 8.43
CA LYS A 92 -3.88 -6.75 8.90
C LYS A 92 -3.53 -7.57 10.12
N THR A 93 -4.12 -7.20 11.26
CA THR A 93 -4.03 -8.00 12.48
C THR A 93 -4.78 -9.33 12.32
N ARG A 94 -4.24 -10.41 12.91
CA ARG A 94 -4.87 -11.74 12.87
C ARG A 94 -6.30 -11.68 13.41
N GLY A 95 -7.22 -12.37 12.72
CA GLY A 95 -8.64 -12.43 13.10
C GLY A 95 -9.48 -11.21 12.68
N ASN A 96 -8.86 -10.14 12.19
CA ASN A 96 -9.58 -8.96 11.75
C ASN A 96 -9.99 -9.05 10.27
N ALA A 97 -11.28 -9.28 10.02
CA ALA A 97 -11.83 -9.35 8.67
C ALA A 97 -12.17 -7.98 8.06
N ASN A 98 -12.31 -6.92 8.87
CA ASN A 98 -12.78 -5.62 8.42
C ASN A 98 -11.59 -4.70 8.02
N PRO A 99 -11.38 -4.44 6.72
CA PRO A 99 -10.25 -3.62 6.24
C PRO A 99 -10.25 -2.19 6.76
N ALA A 100 -11.42 -1.62 7.09
CA ALA A 100 -11.53 -0.26 7.63
C ALA A 100 -10.83 -0.09 9.00
N THR A 101 -10.52 -1.21 9.68
CA THR A 101 -9.90 -1.20 11.02
C THR A 101 -8.47 -1.73 11.01
N TRP A 102 -7.91 -2.03 9.83
CA TRP A 102 -6.51 -2.43 9.70
C TRP A 102 -5.59 -1.24 10.00
N ARG A 103 -4.35 -1.52 10.41
CA ARG A 103 -3.42 -0.46 10.80
C ARG A 103 -2.76 0.11 9.57
N THR A 104 -2.88 1.42 9.39
CA THR A 104 -2.04 2.19 8.49
C THR A 104 -0.82 2.65 9.27
N ILE A 105 0.37 2.32 8.76
CA ILE A 105 1.63 2.53 9.45
C ILE A 105 2.55 3.32 8.53
N THR A 106 3.14 4.37 9.07
CA THR A 106 4.11 5.24 8.40
C THR A 106 5.19 5.63 9.40
N THR A 107 6.29 6.21 8.92
CA THR A 107 7.35 6.76 9.77
C THR A 107 6.97 8.16 10.23
N LEU A 108 7.50 8.58 11.40
CA LEU A 108 7.19 9.90 11.96
C LEU A 108 7.58 11.05 11.03
N ASN A 109 8.72 10.94 10.35
CA ASN A 109 9.17 11.93 9.37
C ASN A 109 8.27 11.99 8.12
N HIS A 110 7.53 10.92 7.81
CA HIS A 110 6.62 10.90 6.67
C HIS A 110 5.24 11.48 7.02
N LEU A 111 4.77 11.26 8.25
CA LEU A 111 3.45 11.69 8.70
C LEU A 111 3.06 13.12 8.28
N PRO A 112 3.91 14.17 8.43
CA PRO A 112 3.59 15.53 7.98
C PRO A 112 3.20 15.61 6.49
N GLN A 113 3.95 14.92 5.62
CA GLN A 113 3.66 14.94 4.18
C GLN A 113 2.33 14.27 3.86
N LEU A 114 1.90 13.26 4.63
CA LEU A 114 0.59 12.62 4.45
C LEU A 114 -0.56 13.51 4.89
N ILE A 115 -0.42 14.24 6.00
CA ILE A 115 -1.49 15.12 6.52
C ILE A 115 -1.58 16.46 5.78
N GLY A 116 -0.55 16.85 5.04
CA GLY A 116 -0.57 18.07 4.22
C GLY A 116 0.19 19.24 4.80
N GLU A 117 1.02 19.00 5.81
CA GLU A 117 1.92 20.00 6.37
C GLU A 117 3.31 19.83 5.73
N PRO A 118 3.99 20.94 5.36
CA PRO A 118 5.30 20.92 4.71
C PRO A 118 6.41 20.36 5.62
#